data_AF-A0A7M3M9Q1-F1
#
_entry.id   AF-A0A7M3M9Q1-F1
#
_cell.length_a   1.000
_cell.length_b   1.000
_cell.length_c   1.000
_cell.angle_alpha   90.00
_cell.angle_beta   90.00
_cell.angle_gamma   90.00
#
_symmetry.space_group_name_H-M   'P 1'
#
loop_
_entity.id
_entity.type
_entity.pdbx_description
1 polymer ?
#
loop_
_entity_poly.entity_id
_entity_poly.type
_entity_poly.pdbx_seq_one_letter_code
_entity_poly.pdbx_strand_id
1 'polypeptide(L)' 'KDALPMQLRANLSNRLVLKVADKRNSELVLDESGAERLLGRGHLAAKLSGEGKIILAQVPFIDEGEIIEVAGVIGRAWH' A
#
# COMPACT_ATOMS: atom_id res chain seq x y z
N LYS A 1 -6.76 -6.01 -24.43
CA LYS A 1 -5.94 -5.11 -23.58
C LYS A 1 -6.90 -4.60 -22.52
N ASP A 2 -7.18 -5.47 -21.56
CA ASP A 2 -8.48 -5.42 -20.87
C ASP A 2 -8.30 -4.55 -19.63
N ALA A 3 -8.70 -3.29 -19.78
CA ALA A 3 -8.79 -2.38 -18.66
C ALA A 3 -9.86 -2.92 -17.70
N LEU A 4 -9.48 -3.05 -16.41
CA LEU A 4 -10.41 -3.44 -15.34
C LEU A 4 -11.70 -2.59 -15.41
N PRO A 5 -12.89 -3.22 -15.34
CA PRO A 5 -14.18 -2.52 -15.40
C PRO A 5 -14.24 -1.36 -14.41
N MET A 6 -14.77 -0.21 -14.84
CA MET A 6 -14.88 1.00 -14.01
C MET A 6 -15.61 0.75 -12.67
N GLN A 7 -16.56 -0.19 -12.65
CA GLN A 7 -17.31 -0.58 -11.46
C GLN A 7 -16.46 -1.33 -10.42
N LEU A 8 -15.41 -2.06 -10.84
CA LEU A 8 -14.49 -2.73 -9.92
C LEU A 8 -13.53 -1.74 -9.26
N ARG A 9 -13.18 -0.66 -9.96
CA ARG A 9 -12.34 0.43 -9.43
C ARG A 9 -13.02 1.21 -8.31
N ALA A 10 -14.35 1.34 -8.36
CA ALA A 10 -15.13 1.98 -7.30
C ALA A 10 -15.07 1.22 -5.96
N ASN A 11 -14.76 -0.09 -5.98
CA ASN A 11 -14.71 -0.95 -4.80
C ASN A 11 -13.27 -1.21 -4.28
N LEU A 12 -12.24 -0.68 -4.95
CA LEU A 12 -10.83 -0.77 -4.54
C LEU A 12 -10.34 0.61 -4.09
N SER A 13 -11.02 1.21 -3.11
CA SER A 13 -10.70 2.54 -2.58
C SER A 13 -9.65 2.53 -1.48
N ASN A 14 -9.19 1.35 -1.05
CA ASN A 14 -8.05 1.22 -0.15
C ASN A 14 -6.76 1.59 -0.88
N ARG A 15 -6.04 2.58 -0.36
CA ARG A 15 -4.74 3.02 -0.87
C ARG A 15 -3.70 2.86 0.23
N LEU A 16 -2.68 2.07 -0.03
CA LEU A 16 -1.52 1.91 0.85
C LEU A 16 -0.33 2.58 0.14
N VAL A 17 0.15 3.69 0.68
CA VAL A 17 1.10 4.58 0.01
C VAL A 17 2.37 4.74 0.85
N LEU A 18 3.51 4.35 0.29
CA LEU A 18 4.84 4.64 0.84
C LEU A 18 5.31 6.04 0.44
N LYS A 19 6.45 6.49 0.99
CA LYS A 19 7.03 7.80 0.67
C LYS A 19 7.14 8.02 -0.83
N VAL A 20 6.60 9.14 -1.30
CA VAL A 20 6.71 9.61 -2.69
C VAL A 20 7.63 10.83 -2.79
N ALA A 21 8.01 11.20 -4.01
CA ALA A 21 9.01 12.24 -4.25
C ALA A 21 8.49 13.66 -3.95
N ASP A 22 7.22 13.96 -4.26
CA ASP A 22 6.66 15.30 -4.16
C ASP A 22 5.15 15.29 -3.87
N LYS A 23 4.62 16.48 -3.56
CA LYS A 23 3.21 16.69 -3.24
C LYS A 23 2.28 16.27 -4.39
N ARG A 24 2.66 16.51 -5.65
CA ARG A 24 1.84 16.14 -6.82
C ARG A 24 1.67 14.63 -6.90
N ASN A 25 2.74 13.89 -6.65
CA ASN A 25 2.70 12.43 -6.59
C ASN A 25 1.88 11.95 -5.39
N SER A 26 1.92 12.64 -4.24
CA SER A 26 1.04 12.33 -3.10
C SER A 26 -0.43 12.44 -3.47
N GLU A 27 -0.84 13.57 -4.04
CA GLU A 27 -2.23 13.80 -4.46
C GLU A 27 -2.68 12.78 -5.51
N LEU A 28 -1.79 12.35 -6.41
CA LEU A 28 -2.10 11.34 -7.42
C LEU A 28 -2.41 9.95 -6.83
N VAL A 29 -1.65 9.52 -5.82
CA VAL A 29 -1.72 8.13 -5.31
C VAL A 29 -2.55 8.00 -4.03
N LEU A 30 -2.60 9.03 -3.20
CA LEU A 30 -3.30 9.08 -1.90
C LEU A 30 -4.61 9.89 -1.97
N ASP A 31 -4.89 10.57 -3.08
CA ASP A 31 -5.95 11.57 -3.26
C ASP A 31 -5.81 12.81 -2.35
N GLU A 32 -4.72 12.90 -1.57
CA GLU A 32 -4.41 13.97 -0.62
C GLU A 32 -2.89 14.16 -0.51
N SER A 33 -2.44 15.35 -0.07
CA SER A 33 -1.02 15.60 0.21
C SER A 33 -0.56 14.96 1.53
N GLY A 34 0.74 14.69 1.66
CA GLY A 34 1.35 14.21 2.91
C GLY A 34 2.25 13.00 2.73
N ALA A 35 2.06 12.19 1.67
CA ALA A 35 2.91 11.03 1.40
C ALA A 35 4.36 11.45 1.11
N GLU A 36 4.59 12.66 0.58
CA GLU A 36 5.94 13.18 0.34
C GLU A 36 6.72 13.42 1.63
N ARG A 37 6.01 13.54 2.76
CA ARG A 37 6.58 13.80 4.09
C ARG A 37 6.81 12.54 4.91
N LEU A 38 6.41 11.36 4.40
CA LEU A 38 6.69 10.09 5.05
C LEU A 38 8.20 9.91 5.23
N LEU A 39 8.58 9.13 6.24
CA LEU A 39 9.98 8.97 6.66
C LEU A 39 10.77 8.00 5.76
N GLY A 40 10.10 7.31 4.83
CA GLY A 40 10.67 6.20 4.08
C GLY A 40 10.79 4.94 4.93
N ARG A 41 11.60 3.97 4.49
CA ARG A 41 11.91 2.73 5.24
C ARG A 41 10.66 2.02 5.80
N GLY A 42 9.59 1.96 5.02
CA GLY A 42 8.32 1.32 5.42
C GLY A 42 7.29 2.22 6.10
N HIS A 43 7.56 3.50 6.37
CA HIS A 43 6.52 4.42 6.84
C HIS A 43 5.46 4.61 5.74
N LEU A 44 4.21 4.31 6.07
CA LEU A 44 3.07 4.15 5.17
C LEU A 44 1.92 5.06 5.57
N ALA A 45 1.26 5.66 4.59
CA ALA A 45 -0.06 6.26 4.71
C ALA A 45 -1.11 5.33 4.09
N ALA A 46 -2.12 4.95 4.88
CA ALA A 46 -3.23 4.11 4.46
C ALA A 46 -4.52 4.92 4.45
N LYS A 47 -5.14 5.06 3.27
CA LYS A 47 -6.50 5.58 3.11
C LYS A 47 -7.41 4.39 2.88
N LEU A 48 -8.15 3.99 3.90
CA LEU A 48 -9.00 2.81 3.86
C LEU A 48 -10.46 3.21 3.67
N SER A 49 -11.20 2.38 2.95
CA SER A 49 -12.63 2.53 2.75
C SER A 49 -13.36 2.46 4.10
N GLY A 50 -14.23 3.43 4.36
CA GLY A 50 -14.91 3.57 5.65
C GLY A 50 -14.10 4.30 6.72
N GLU A 51 -12.79 4.45 6.54
CA GLU A 51 -11.95 5.28 7.41
C GLU A 51 -11.96 6.73 6.89
N GLY A 52 -12.57 7.64 7.65
CA GLY A 52 -12.64 9.06 7.29
C GLY A 52 -11.32 9.83 7.41
N LYS A 53 -10.22 9.12 7.71
CA LYS A 53 -8.88 9.69 7.92
C LYS A 53 -7.81 8.77 7.34
N ILE A 54 -6.66 9.37 7.04
CA ILE A 54 -5.44 8.63 6.73
C ILE A 54 -4.90 8.00 8.02
N ILE A 55 -4.59 6.72 7.95
CA ILE A 55 -3.93 5.95 9.01
C ILE A 55 -2.44 5.88 8.69
N LEU A 56 -1.59 6.30 9.63
CA LEU A 56 -0.16 6.11 9.50
C LEU A 56 0.23 4.75 10.10
N ALA A 57 1.06 4.01 9.39
CA ALA A 57 1.52 2.68 9.80
C ALA A 57 2.99 2.47 9.41
N GLN A 58 3.59 1.42 9.95
CA GLN A 58 4.93 0.98 9.61
C GLN A 58 4.84 -0.41 8.98
N VAL A 59 5.30 -0.54 7.75
CA VAL A 59 5.36 -1.82 7.04
C VAL A 59 6.46 -2.69 7.67
N PRO A 60 6.19 -3.97 7.96
CA PRO A 60 7.21 -4.92 8.38
C PRO A 60 8.31 -5.03 7.32
N PHE A 61 9.56 -5.05 7.76
CA PHE A 61 10.68 -5.35 6.90
C PHE A 61 10.86 -6.87 6.79
N ILE A 62 11.20 -7.35 5.60
CA ILE A 62 11.58 -8.74 5.34
C ILE A 62 12.71 -8.72 4.31
N ASP A 63 13.75 -9.51 4.54
CA ASP A 63 14.85 -9.65 3.58
C ASP A 63 14.62 -10.77 2.55
N GLU A 64 15.51 -10.86 1.54
CA GLU A 64 15.37 -11.83 0.45
C GLU A 64 15.40 -13.29 0.91
N GLY A 65 16.15 -13.62 1.95
CA GLY A 65 16.22 -14.98 2.50
C GLY A 65 14.93 -15.34 3.24
N GLU A 66 14.44 -14.43 4.08
CA GLU A 66 13.19 -14.58 4.81
C GLU A 66 11.98 -14.70 3.88
N ILE A 67 11.98 -14.01 2.72
CA ILE A 67 10.90 -14.13 1.72
C ILE A 67 10.70 -15.58 1.26
N ILE A 68 11.78 -16.31 1.00
CA ILE A 68 11.71 -17.70 0.54
C ILE A 68 11.13 -18.60 1.63
N GLU A 69 11.56 -18.39 2.87
CA GLU A 69 11.05 -19.14 4.02
C GLU A 69 9.54 -18.91 4.22
N VAL A 70 9.11 -17.64 4.27
CA VAL A 70 7.70 -17.27 4.45
C VAL A 70 6.83 -17.81 3.32
N ALA A 71 7.26 -17.67 2.06
CA ALA A 71 6.54 -18.21 0.91
C ALA A 71 6.39 -19.73 1.00
N GLY A 72 7.45 -20.44 1.44
CA GLY A 72 7.42 -21.88 1.66
C GLY A 72 6.45 -22.31 2.76
N VAL A 73 6.39 -21.57 3.87
CA VAL A 73 5.42 -21.81 4.96
C VAL A 73 3.98 -21.65 4.47
N ILE A 74 3.68 -20.56 3.76
CA ILE A 74 2.35 -20.30 3.20
C ILE A 74 1.95 -21.42 2.23
N GLY A 75 2.84 -21.81 1.32
CA GLY A 75 2.58 -22.87 0.34
C GLY A 75 2.26 -24.22 0.99
N ARG A 76 2.98 -24.58 2.07
CA ARG A 76 2.70 -25.83 2.81
C ARG A 76 1.42 -25.79 3.62
N ALA A 77 1.01 -24.63 4.11
CA ALA A 77 -0.19 -24.48 4.93
C ALA A 77 -1.48 -24.38 4.09
N TRP A 78 -1.36 -23.98 2.81
CA TRP A 78 -2.49 -23.84 1.89
C TRP A 78 -2.85 -25.16 1.17
N HIS A 79 -1.92 -26.12 1.16
CA HIS A 79 -2.14 -27.49 0.72
C HIS A 79 -2.46 -28.42 1.90
#